data_AF-A0A1V0DG34-F1
#
_entry.id   AF-A0A1V0DG34-F1
#
_cell.length_a   1.000
_cell.length_b   1.000
_cell.length_c   1.000
_cell.angle_alpha   90.00
_cell.angle_beta   90.00
_cell.angle_gamma   90.00
#
_symmetry.space_group_name_H-M   'P 1'
#
loop_
_entity.id
_entity.type
_entity.pdbx_description
1 polymer ?
#
loop_
_entity_poly.entity_id
_entity_poly.type
_entity_poly.pdbx_seq_one_letter_code
_entity_poly.pdbx_strand_id
1 'polypeptide(L)'
;MNLTDRLEGRSFTPVLRQVGEVAADEGIEAYAVGGLVRDVLLDRPTTDLDFVTVGPGTGIRLAEAVAARLGGQTVHTYPNFGTAAIRLHGSGDEVLVLEFVAARRESYRRHSRKPLVEDGTLEDDQRRRDFTINAMGLHLVPARFGELIDPFDGLRDLHDRLLRTPLDPHQTFEDDPLRMIRAARFAAQLDFRIHEAAFQAMRDRAARVRILSQERVTDELQKILCAGRPSVGFKILEATGILVHLFPELVDLKGVEEVHGHRHKDNFYHTLQVVDNVAALTADRPCEQTRWLRWAALLHDIAKPLTKRFVPGTGWTFHGHEDRGARMIPKLFRRLKLPTDERMRYVQKLVQLHHRPVALVDEEVTDSAVRRLLFDAGEDLDDLMTLVRADITSKNPRRVRRYLAAFDRVEQKFAEVEEKDRLRNFQPPVDGYEIMEVLGIREGLAVGLIKETIREAILEGEIPNEHDAAYALMMRIKDEALRRGRLFEEMMRRLEGRERAAMGAIKDALFHDDIPADPDAAIAYLMQVKEDALAEPVR
;
A
#
# COMPACT_ATOMS: atom_id res chain seq x y z
N MET A 1 -23.34 -17.56 -29.97
CA MET A 1 -22.75 -18.56 -29.04
C MET A 1 -23.58 -18.53 -27.75
N ASN A 2 -23.79 -19.65 -27.08
CA ASN A 2 -24.49 -19.68 -25.78
C ASN A 2 -23.53 -20.25 -24.71
N LEU A 3 -23.45 -19.59 -23.56
CA LEU A 3 -22.53 -19.92 -22.45
C LEU A 3 -23.23 -20.60 -21.26
N THR A 4 -24.46 -21.10 -21.41
CA THR A 4 -25.21 -21.74 -20.33
C THR A 4 -24.38 -22.80 -19.62
N ASP A 5 -23.73 -23.71 -20.37
CA ASP A 5 -22.89 -24.77 -19.82
C ASP A 5 -21.71 -24.23 -18.99
N ARG A 6 -21.17 -23.05 -19.35
CA ARG A 6 -20.07 -22.40 -18.60
C ARG A 6 -20.54 -21.68 -17.34
N LEU A 7 -21.83 -21.34 -17.28
CA LEU A 7 -22.46 -20.78 -16.10
C LEU A 7 -22.84 -21.88 -15.10
N GLU A 8 -23.13 -23.10 -15.57
CA GLU A 8 -23.48 -24.21 -14.68
C GLU A 8 -22.38 -24.50 -13.64
N GLY A 9 -22.81 -24.78 -12.40
CA GLY A 9 -21.92 -25.07 -11.28
C GLY A 9 -21.28 -23.84 -10.59
N ARG A 10 -21.46 -22.62 -11.12
CA ARG A 10 -20.97 -21.40 -10.46
C ARG A 10 -21.93 -20.92 -9.37
N SER A 11 -21.38 -20.39 -8.27
CA SER A 11 -22.15 -19.93 -7.11
C SER A 11 -23.14 -18.80 -7.42
N PHE A 12 -22.82 -17.93 -8.38
CA PHE A 12 -23.68 -16.81 -8.78
C PHE A 12 -24.76 -17.17 -9.82
N THR A 13 -24.71 -18.36 -10.42
CA THR A 13 -25.64 -18.73 -11.51
C THR A 13 -27.10 -18.79 -11.09
N PRO A 14 -27.48 -19.28 -9.90
CA PRO A 14 -28.85 -19.18 -9.41
C PRO A 14 -29.35 -17.73 -9.36
N VAL A 15 -28.48 -16.80 -8.93
CA VAL A 15 -28.80 -15.36 -8.89
C VAL A 15 -29.02 -14.81 -10.29
N LEU A 16 -28.17 -15.15 -11.26
CA LEU A 16 -28.36 -14.72 -12.66
C LEU A 16 -29.70 -15.20 -13.25
N ARG A 17 -30.09 -16.45 -12.96
CA ARG A 17 -31.38 -17.01 -13.40
C ARG A 17 -32.55 -16.27 -12.77
N GLN A 18 -32.52 -16.02 -11.46
CA GLN A 18 -33.56 -15.29 -10.76
C GLN A 18 -33.69 -13.84 -11.25
N VAL A 19 -32.58 -13.15 -11.48
CA VAL A 19 -32.59 -11.81 -12.11
C VAL A 19 -33.23 -11.88 -13.50
N GLY A 20 -32.91 -12.91 -14.28
CA GLY A 20 -33.51 -13.17 -15.58
C GLY A 20 -35.02 -13.39 -15.53
N GLU A 21 -35.51 -14.17 -14.58
CA GLU A 21 -36.94 -14.41 -14.35
C GLU A 21 -37.66 -13.10 -13.98
N VAL A 22 -37.12 -12.33 -13.04
CA VAL A 22 -37.70 -11.04 -12.66
C VAL A 22 -37.72 -10.08 -13.84
N ALA A 23 -36.65 -10.03 -14.63
CA ALA A 23 -36.60 -9.20 -15.83
C ALA A 23 -37.69 -9.62 -16.83
N ALA A 24 -37.93 -10.92 -17.01
CA ALA A 24 -39.00 -11.42 -17.86
C ALA A 24 -40.40 -11.04 -17.35
N ASP A 25 -40.64 -11.21 -16.04
CA ASP A 25 -41.90 -10.85 -15.38
C ASP A 25 -42.22 -9.34 -15.52
N GLU A 26 -41.19 -8.50 -15.46
CA GLU A 26 -41.28 -7.03 -15.59
C GLU A 26 -41.26 -6.53 -17.05
N GLY A 27 -41.11 -7.43 -18.03
CA GLY A 27 -40.96 -7.09 -19.44
C GLY A 27 -39.71 -6.26 -19.75
N ILE A 28 -38.63 -6.46 -18.98
CA ILE A 28 -37.35 -5.77 -19.10
C ILE A 28 -36.35 -6.67 -19.82
N GLU A 29 -35.71 -6.12 -20.84
CA GLU A 29 -34.55 -6.74 -21.44
C GLU A 29 -33.31 -6.47 -20.57
N ALA A 30 -32.65 -7.53 -20.10
CA ALA A 30 -31.57 -7.47 -19.13
C ALA A 30 -30.36 -8.34 -19.51
N TYR A 31 -29.19 -7.82 -19.20
CA TYR A 31 -27.90 -8.36 -19.61
C TYR A 31 -26.91 -8.39 -18.44
N ALA A 32 -26.22 -9.50 -18.23
CA ALA A 32 -24.99 -9.54 -17.46
C ALA A 32 -23.85 -9.01 -18.33
N VAL A 33 -23.02 -8.09 -17.83
CA VAL A 33 -22.03 -7.37 -18.66
C VAL A 33 -20.68 -7.24 -17.94
N GLY A 34 -19.67 -6.75 -18.66
CA GLY A 34 -18.42 -6.29 -18.03
C GLY A 34 -17.51 -7.42 -17.58
N GLY A 35 -16.95 -7.28 -16.37
CA GLY A 35 -15.98 -8.21 -15.82
C GLY A 35 -16.54 -9.63 -15.65
N LEU A 36 -17.83 -9.74 -15.32
CA LEU A 36 -18.52 -11.02 -15.14
C LEU A 36 -18.40 -11.91 -16.39
N VAL A 37 -18.71 -11.38 -17.57
CA VAL A 37 -18.68 -12.15 -18.83
C VAL A 37 -17.26 -12.60 -19.17
N ARG A 38 -16.28 -11.68 -19.03
CA ARG A 38 -14.86 -11.98 -19.23
C ARG A 38 -14.38 -13.09 -18.29
N ASP A 39 -14.71 -12.97 -17.01
CA ASP A 39 -14.20 -13.88 -15.97
C ASP A 39 -14.87 -15.26 -16.06
N VAL A 40 -16.12 -15.35 -16.52
CA VAL A 40 -16.75 -16.62 -16.92
C VAL A 40 -15.98 -17.29 -18.06
N LEU A 41 -15.59 -16.53 -19.09
CA LEU A 41 -14.85 -17.07 -20.23
C LEU A 41 -13.40 -17.48 -19.88
N LEU A 42 -12.80 -16.84 -18.88
CA LEU A 42 -11.45 -17.14 -18.37
C LEU A 42 -11.43 -18.16 -17.22
N ASP A 43 -12.58 -18.70 -16.82
CA ASP A 43 -12.70 -19.61 -15.67
C ASP A 43 -12.16 -19.04 -14.36
N ARG A 44 -12.40 -17.74 -14.14
CA ARG A 44 -12.03 -17.01 -12.92
C ARG A 44 -13.24 -16.83 -11.99
N PRO A 45 -13.01 -16.80 -10.66
CA PRO A 45 -14.06 -16.39 -9.72
C PRO A 45 -14.34 -14.89 -9.88
N THR A 46 -15.60 -14.49 -9.67
CA THR A 46 -16.02 -13.09 -9.61
C THR A 46 -17.14 -12.93 -8.58
N THR A 47 -17.11 -11.80 -7.88
CA THR A 47 -18.12 -11.39 -6.90
C THR A 47 -18.89 -10.15 -7.34
N ASP A 48 -18.37 -9.44 -8.34
CA ASP A 48 -19.00 -8.23 -8.89
C ASP A 48 -19.95 -8.64 -10.02
N LEU A 49 -21.25 -8.48 -9.78
CA LEU A 49 -22.31 -8.82 -10.73
C LEU A 49 -22.93 -7.53 -11.29
N ASP A 50 -22.50 -7.18 -12.50
CA ASP A 50 -22.96 -5.99 -13.20
C ASP A 50 -24.06 -6.33 -14.21
N PHE A 51 -25.16 -5.60 -14.13
CA PHE A 51 -26.35 -5.76 -14.94
C PHE A 51 -26.66 -4.50 -15.73
N VAL A 52 -26.92 -4.65 -17.03
CA VAL A 52 -27.43 -3.59 -17.89
C VAL A 52 -28.83 -3.93 -18.36
N THR A 53 -29.75 -2.97 -18.22
CA THR A 53 -31.13 -3.08 -18.69
C THR A 53 -31.40 -2.11 -19.82
N VAL A 54 -32.28 -2.46 -20.77
CA VAL A 54 -32.62 -1.59 -21.89
C VAL A 54 -33.90 -0.81 -21.59
N GLY A 55 -33.82 0.52 -21.68
CA GLY A 55 -34.94 1.44 -21.54
C GLY A 55 -34.84 2.37 -20.32
N PRO A 56 -35.50 3.54 -20.36
CA PRO A 56 -35.38 4.56 -19.31
C PRO A 56 -35.88 4.05 -17.96
N GLY A 57 -35.13 4.30 -16.88
CA GLY A 57 -35.51 3.93 -15.51
C GLY A 57 -35.57 2.42 -15.21
N THR A 58 -35.29 1.56 -16.20
CA THR A 58 -35.42 0.11 -16.05
C THR A 58 -34.42 -0.50 -15.07
N GLY A 59 -33.22 0.11 -14.92
CA GLY A 59 -32.19 -0.39 -14.00
C GLY A 59 -32.64 -0.33 -12.54
N ILE A 60 -33.24 0.79 -12.13
CA ILE A 60 -33.77 0.97 -10.77
C ILE A 60 -34.99 0.05 -10.55
N ARG A 61 -35.91 0.02 -11.52
CA ARG A 61 -37.11 -0.82 -11.45
C ARG A 61 -36.76 -2.31 -11.30
N LEU A 62 -35.80 -2.79 -12.09
CA LEU A 62 -35.35 -4.18 -11.98
C LEU A 62 -34.66 -4.44 -10.63
N ALA A 63 -33.80 -3.53 -10.17
CA ALA A 63 -33.13 -3.68 -8.87
C ALA A 63 -34.13 -3.79 -7.71
N GLU A 64 -35.17 -2.96 -7.69
CA GLU A 64 -36.24 -2.99 -6.67
C GLU A 64 -37.02 -4.31 -6.73
N ALA A 65 -37.40 -4.76 -7.93
CA ALA A 65 -38.11 -6.03 -8.12
C ALA A 65 -37.25 -7.23 -7.70
N VAL A 66 -35.95 -7.23 -8.03
CA VAL A 66 -35.00 -8.27 -7.62
C VAL A 66 -34.81 -8.26 -6.10
N ALA A 67 -34.64 -7.09 -5.49
CA ALA A 67 -34.53 -6.98 -4.02
C ALA A 67 -35.76 -7.54 -3.32
N ALA A 68 -36.97 -7.22 -3.81
CA ALA A 68 -38.22 -7.72 -3.26
C ALA A 68 -38.34 -9.25 -3.37
N ARG A 69 -37.93 -9.85 -4.49
CA ARG A 69 -38.00 -11.30 -4.71
C ARG A 69 -36.94 -12.08 -3.93
N LEU A 70 -35.74 -11.53 -3.79
CA LEU A 70 -34.59 -12.22 -3.21
C LEU A 70 -34.35 -11.88 -1.74
N GLY A 71 -35.21 -11.05 -1.13
CA GLY A 71 -35.03 -10.60 0.26
C GLY A 71 -33.81 -9.67 0.43
N GLY A 72 -33.42 -8.98 -0.64
CA GLY A 72 -32.29 -8.05 -0.65
C GLY A 72 -32.65 -6.68 -0.08
N GLN A 73 -31.63 -5.94 0.36
CA GLN A 73 -31.79 -4.53 0.70
C GLN A 73 -31.26 -3.67 -0.44
N THR A 74 -32.09 -2.75 -0.95
CA THR A 74 -31.64 -1.69 -1.85
C THR A 74 -30.79 -0.70 -1.07
N VAL A 75 -29.50 -0.62 -1.38
CA VAL A 75 -28.54 0.11 -0.54
C VAL A 75 -28.28 1.51 -1.07
N HIS A 76 -28.18 1.64 -2.39
CA HIS A 76 -27.90 2.91 -3.05
C HIS A 76 -28.67 3.01 -4.36
N THR A 77 -29.44 4.08 -4.50
CA THR A 77 -29.99 4.52 -5.79
C THR A 77 -29.33 5.84 -6.16
N TYR A 78 -28.86 5.94 -7.41
CA TYR A 78 -28.39 7.16 -8.02
C TYR A 78 -29.31 7.51 -9.18
N PRO A 79 -30.45 8.19 -8.92
CA PRO A 79 -31.45 8.47 -9.94
C PRO A 79 -30.88 9.18 -11.17
N ASN A 80 -29.95 10.12 -10.96
CA ASN A 80 -29.30 10.89 -12.02
C ASN A 80 -28.46 10.04 -12.99
N PHE A 81 -28.07 8.83 -12.59
CA PHE A 81 -27.26 7.92 -13.41
C PHE A 81 -27.99 6.63 -13.77
N GLY A 82 -29.27 6.50 -13.36
CA GLY A 82 -30.08 5.30 -13.57
C GLY A 82 -29.45 4.05 -12.96
N THR A 83 -28.70 4.19 -11.86
CA THR A 83 -27.94 3.11 -11.22
C THR A 83 -28.54 2.75 -9.87
N ALA A 84 -28.66 1.47 -9.58
CA ALA A 84 -29.07 0.94 -8.29
C ALA A 84 -28.15 -0.22 -7.87
N ALA A 85 -27.79 -0.28 -6.60
CA ALA A 85 -27.04 -1.39 -6.02
C ALA A 85 -27.87 -2.07 -4.93
N ILE A 86 -27.96 -3.39 -5.00
CA ILE A 86 -28.62 -4.22 -3.98
C ILE A 86 -27.57 -5.08 -3.27
N ARG A 87 -27.78 -5.31 -1.98
CA ARG A 87 -27.01 -6.29 -1.21
C ARG A 87 -27.89 -7.48 -0.90
N LEU A 88 -27.42 -8.67 -1.29
CA LEU A 88 -28.00 -9.94 -0.88
C LEU A 88 -27.13 -10.53 0.22
N HIS A 89 -27.76 -10.90 1.34
CA HIS A 89 -27.11 -11.64 2.41
C HIS A 89 -27.21 -13.13 2.11
N GLY A 90 -26.06 -13.80 1.98
CA GLY A 90 -25.98 -15.24 1.78
C GLY A 90 -26.15 -16.03 3.08
N SER A 91 -25.79 -17.32 3.05
CA SER A 91 -25.67 -18.14 4.25
C SER A 91 -24.33 -17.83 4.95
N GLY A 92 -24.37 -17.07 6.04
CA GLY A 92 -23.17 -16.62 6.77
C GLY A 92 -22.91 -15.11 6.60
N ASP A 93 -21.64 -14.70 6.66
CA ASP A 93 -21.21 -13.30 6.50
C ASP A 93 -20.98 -12.87 5.02
N GLU A 94 -21.27 -13.75 4.05
CA GLU A 94 -21.10 -13.42 2.62
C GLU A 94 -22.17 -12.42 2.14
N VAL A 95 -21.71 -11.30 1.61
CA VAL A 95 -22.56 -10.25 1.02
C VAL A 95 -22.28 -10.17 -0.48
N LEU A 96 -23.28 -10.48 -1.28
CA LEU A 96 -23.23 -10.33 -2.74
C LEU A 96 -23.79 -8.95 -3.11
N VAL A 97 -23.03 -8.18 -3.89
CA VAL A 97 -23.44 -6.87 -4.40
C VAL A 97 -23.82 -7.02 -5.86
N LEU A 98 -25.04 -6.60 -6.21
CA LEU A 98 -25.51 -6.59 -7.59
C LEU A 98 -25.73 -5.14 -8.00
N GLU A 99 -25.12 -4.74 -9.11
CA GLU A 99 -25.21 -3.39 -9.65
C GLU A 99 -26.06 -3.40 -10.92
N PHE A 100 -27.12 -2.58 -10.95
CA PHE A 100 -28.04 -2.46 -12.07
C PHE A 100 -27.93 -1.06 -12.67
N VAL A 101 -27.73 -0.99 -13.98
CA VAL A 101 -27.58 0.26 -14.72
C VAL A 101 -28.48 0.22 -15.96
N ALA A 102 -29.26 1.28 -16.20
CA ALA A 102 -29.93 1.44 -17.49
C ALA A 102 -28.92 1.77 -18.60
N ALA A 103 -29.07 1.13 -19.76
CA ALA A 103 -28.25 1.35 -20.94
C ALA A 103 -28.31 2.83 -21.36
N ARG A 104 -27.14 3.40 -21.64
CA ARG A 104 -27.01 4.84 -21.81
C ARG A 104 -25.93 5.20 -22.82
N ARG A 105 -26.15 6.34 -23.47
CA ARG A 105 -25.17 7.01 -24.30
C ARG A 105 -24.51 8.13 -23.50
N GLU A 106 -23.20 8.28 -23.68
CA GLU A 106 -22.41 9.32 -23.01
C GLU A 106 -21.80 10.27 -24.03
N SER A 107 -21.80 11.57 -23.72
CA SER A 107 -21.05 12.59 -24.46
C SER A 107 -20.16 13.41 -23.52
N TYR A 108 -18.91 13.62 -23.91
CA TYR A 108 -17.90 14.24 -23.07
C TYR A 108 -17.58 15.67 -23.54
N ARG A 109 -17.45 16.59 -22.58
CA ARG A 109 -16.92 17.93 -22.85
C ARG A 109 -15.40 17.92 -22.69
N ARG A 110 -14.68 18.56 -23.59
CA ARG A 110 -13.19 18.55 -23.63
C ARG A 110 -12.49 18.94 -22.33
N HIS A 111 -13.12 19.73 -21.45
CA HIS A 111 -12.52 20.15 -20.17
C HIS A 111 -13.14 19.47 -18.93
N SER A 112 -14.09 18.55 -19.12
CA SER A 112 -14.79 17.87 -18.01
C SER A 112 -14.56 16.37 -18.09
N ARG A 113 -14.33 15.74 -16.92
CA ARG A 113 -14.35 14.27 -16.79
C ARG A 113 -15.76 13.69 -16.68
N LYS A 114 -16.78 14.54 -16.44
CA LYS A 114 -18.17 14.10 -16.24
C LYS A 114 -18.88 14.14 -17.60
N PRO A 115 -19.41 13.01 -18.10
CA PRO A 115 -20.21 13.01 -19.32
C PRO A 115 -21.60 13.58 -19.08
N LEU A 116 -22.25 14.00 -20.15
CA LEU A 116 -23.70 14.11 -20.24
C LEU A 116 -24.25 12.74 -20.61
N VAL A 117 -25.35 12.34 -19.96
CA VAL A 117 -25.93 11.00 -20.05
C VAL A 117 -27.33 11.09 -20.65
N GLU A 118 -27.59 10.24 -21.64
CA GLU A 118 -28.90 10.08 -22.30
C GLU A 118 -29.24 8.59 -22.38
N ASP A 119 -30.53 8.26 -22.48
CA ASP A 119 -30.97 6.87 -22.68
C ASP A 119 -30.39 6.28 -23.97
N GLY A 120 -29.98 5.02 -23.93
CA GLY A 120 -29.29 4.38 -25.06
C GLY A 120 -29.65 2.91 -25.23
N THR A 121 -29.16 2.34 -26.33
CA THR A 121 -29.23 0.90 -26.60
C THR A 121 -28.15 0.16 -25.82
N LEU A 122 -28.25 -1.18 -25.75
CA LEU A 122 -27.15 -2.00 -25.24
C LEU A 122 -25.85 -1.73 -26.02
N GLU A 123 -25.93 -1.55 -27.33
CA GLU A 123 -24.77 -1.25 -28.17
C GLU A 123 -24.13 0.10 -27.80
N ASP A 124 -24.94 1.14 -27.52
CA ASP A 124 -24.44 2.43 -27.03
C ASP A 124 -23.69 2.28 -25.69
N ASP A 125 -24.21 1.44 -24.78
CA ASP A 125 -23.55 1.13 -23.52
C ASP A 125 -22.22 0.39 -23.71
N GLN A 126 -22.16 -0.53 -24.66
CA GLN A 126 -20.94 -1.29 -24.96
C GLN A 126 -19.88 -0.43 -25.65
N ARG A 127 -20.28 0.48 -26.55
CA ARG A 127 -19.39 1.44 -27.24
C ARG A 127 -18.64 2.35 -26.26
N ARG A 128 -19.28 2.72 -25.15
CA ARG A 128 -18.65 3.56 -24.12
C ARG A 128 -17.76 2.77 -23.15
N ARG A 129 -17.53 1.47 -23.31
CA ARG A 129 -16.68 0.69 -22.40
C ARG A 129 -15.20 0.81 -22.72
N ASP A 130 -14.37 0.35 -21.80
CA ASP A 130 -12.92 0.51 -21.87
C ASP A 130 -12.26 -0.40 -22.91
N PHE A 131 -12.57 -1.69 -22.87
CA PHE A 131 -11.99 -2.70 -23.76
C PHE A 131 -13.04 -3.66 -24.32
N THR A 132 -12.79 -4.19 -25.51
CA THR A 132 -13.63 -5.19 -26.21
C THR A 132 -13.96 -6.39 -25.32
N ILE A 133 -12.97 -6.89 -24.59
CA ILE A 133 -13.13 -8.00 -23.63
C ILE A 133 -14.09 -7.69 -22.47
N ASN A 134 -14.36 -6.42 -22.17
CA ASN A 134 -15.31 -5.98 -21.15
C ASN A 134 -16.61 -5.43 -21.76
N ALA A 135 -16.70 -5.38 -23.09
CA ALA A 135 -17.84 -4.88 -23.86
C ALA A 135 -18.79 -6.00 -24.32
N MET A 136 -18.58 -7.23 -23.84
CA MET A 136 -19.48 -8.35 -24.06
C MET A 136 -20.67 -8.33 -23.09
N GLY A 137 -21.78 -8.94 -23.50
CA GLY A 137 -22.98 -9.13 -22.68
C GLY A 137 -23.52 -10.56 -22.75
N LEU A 138 -24.18 -11.00 -21.69
CA LEU A 138 -24.93 -12.26 -21.63
C LEU A 138 -26.40 -11.98 -21.39
N HIS A 139 -27.25 -12.49 -22.25
CA HIS A 139 -28.70 -12.32 -22.12
C HIS A 139 -29.22 -13.08 -20.90
N LEU A 140 -30.06 -12.45 -20.08
CA LEU A 140 -30.55 -13.02 -18.82
C LEU A 140 -31.99 -13.55 -18.89
N VAL A 141 -32.83 -13.02 -19.77
CA VAL A 141 -34.22 -13.51 -19.90
C VAL A 141 -34.21 -15.02 -20.22
N PRO A 142 -35.08 -15.85 -19.59
CA PRO A 142 -35.03 -17.31 -19.68
C PRO A 142 -35.00 -17.87 -21.10
N ALA A 143 -35.74 -17.26 -22.03
CA ALA A 143 -35.81 -17.71 -23.43
C ALA A 143 -34.46 -17.65 -24.18
N ARG A 144 -33.54 -16.78 -23.74
CA ARG A 144 -32.23 -16.55 -24.37
C ARG A 144 -31.09 -16.65 -23.35
N PHE A 145 -31.34 -17.24 -22.18
CA PHE A 145 -30.37 -17.26 -21.09
C PHE A 145 -29.01 -17.76 -21.56
N GLY A 146 -27.95 -17.01 -21.22
CA GLY A 146 -26.57 -17.35 -21.57
C GLY A 146 -26.18 -17.03 -23.02
N GLU A 147 -27.05 -16.46 -23.85
CA GLU A 147 -26.66 -16.01 -25.19
C GLU A 147 -25.63 -14.87 -25.11
N LEU A 148 -24.48 -15.07 -25.76
CA LEU A 148 -23.38 -14.12 -25.80
C LEU A 148 -23.60 -13.07 -26.90
N ILE A 149 -23.51 -11.80 -26.51
CA ILE A 149 -23.55 -10.62 -27.36
C ILE A 149 -22.15 -10.00 -27.35
N ASP A 150 -21.49 -10.05 -28.50
CA ASP A 150 -20.12 -9.57 -28.68
C ASP A 150 -19.96 -8.83 -30.03
N PRO A 151 -20.40 -7.56 -30.13
CA PRO A 151 -20.33 -6.81 -31.38
C PRO A 151 -18.94 -6.26 -31.70
N PHE A 152 -17.96 -6.41 -30.79
CA PHE A 152 -16.61 -5.84 -30.94
C PHE A 152 -15.49 -6.90 -30.93
N ASP A 153 -15.82 -8.16 -31.21
CA ASP A 153 -14.88 -9.29 -31.25
C ASP A 153 -14.08 -9.48 -29.94
N GLY A 154 -14.68 -9.17 -28.79
CA GLY A 154 -14.08 -9.35 -27.47
C GLY A 154 -13.70 -10.80 -27.16
N LEU A 155 -14.44 -11.78 -27.67
CA LEU A 155 -14.11 -13.20 -27.53
C LEU A 155 -12.79 -13.55 -28.25
N ARG A 156 -12.58 -12.96 -29.43
CA ARG A 156 -11.34 -13.13 -30.19
C ARG A 156 -10.18 -12.44 -29.49
N ASP A 157 -10.36 -11.19 -29.06
CA ASP A 157 -9.32 -10.47 -28.32
C ASP A 157 -8.96 -11.17 -27.00
N LEU A 158 -9.93 -11.83 -26.35
CA LEU A 158 -9.68 -12.66 -25.16
C LEU A 158 -8.79 -13.87 -25.48
N HIS A 159 -9.06 -14.57 -26.58
CA HIS A 159 -8.24 -15.67 -27.08
C HIS A 159 -6.82 -15.20 -27.43
N ASP A 160 -6.70 -14.05 -28.10
CA ASP A 160 -5.43 -13.48 -28.55
C ASP A 160 -4.65 -12.76 -27.42
N ARG A 161 -5.22 -12.72 -26.21
CA ARG A 161 -4.69 -12.02 -25.01
C ARG A 161 -4.37 -10.56 -25.28
N LEU A 162 -5.35 -9.85 -25.86
CA LEU A 162 -5.19 -8.50 -26.36
C LEU A 162 -6.18 -7.52 -25.70
N LEU A 163 -5.68 -6.36 -25.29
CA LEU A 163 -6.49 -5.23 -24.84
C LEU A 163 -6.68 -4.25 -25.99
N ARG A 164 -7.88 -4.25 -26.56
CA ARG A 164 -8.32 -3.37 -27.65
C ARG A 164 -9.52 -2.54 -27.18
N THR A 165 -9.60 -1.28 -27.60
CA THR A 165 -10.77 -0.43 -27.33
C THR A 165 -11.89 -0.73 -28.33
N PRO A 166 -13.18 -0.67 -27.95
CA PRO A 166 -14.29 -0.89 -28.89
C PRO A 166 -14.35 0.14 -30.01
N LEU A 167 -14.01 1.40 -29.69
CA LEU A 167 -13.95 2.51 -30.63
C LEU A 167 -12.50 2.93 -30.87
N ASP A 168 -12.31 4.01 -31.64
CA ASP A 168 -11.00 4.64 -31.82
C ASP A 168 -10.32 4.89 -30.46
N PRO A 169 -9.07 4.43 -30.26
CA PRO A 169 -8.39 4.58 -28.98
C PRO A 169 -8.14 6.04 -28.57
N HIS A 170 -7.90 6.95 -29.52
CA HIS A 170 -7.66 8.36 -29.17
C HIS A 170 -8.93 9.00 -28.62
N GLN A 171 -10.08 8.74 -29.24
CA GLN A 171 -11.37 9.19 -28.72
C GLN A 171 -11.66 8.56 -27.35
N THR A 172 -11.48 7.23 -27.24
CA THR A 172 -11.72 6.48 -25.99
C THR A 172 -10.95 7.05 -24.79
N PHE A 173 -9.68 7.43 -24.99
CA PHE A 173 -8.84 8.00 -23.93
C PHE A 173 -9.02 9.51 -23.74
N GLU A 174 -9.52 10.22 -24.76
CA GLU A 174 -9.92 11.63 -24.62
C GLU A 174 -11.17 11.76 -23.73
N ASP A 175 -12.13 10.83 -23.91
CA ASP A 175 -13.40 10.74 -23.19
C ASP A 175 -13.20 10.36 -21.71
N ASP A 176 -12.55 9.22 -21.41
CA ASP A 176 -12.13 8.87 -20.04
C ASP A 176 -10.64 8.47 -19.97
N PRO A 177 -9.77 9.38 -19.55
CA PRO A 177 -8.33 9.14 -19.43
C PRO A 177 -7.98 8.05 -18.42
N LEU A 178 -8.88 7.70 -17.48
CA LEU A 178 -8.64 6.63 -16.53
C LEU A 178 -8.46 5.28 -17.24
N ARG A 179 -9.05 5.11 -18.42
CA ARG A 179 -8.95 3.88 -19.23
C ARG A 179 -7.51 3.54 -19.60
N MET A 180 -6.63 4.53 -19.73
CA MET A 180 -5.21 4.28 -19.96
C MET A 180 -4.54 3.62 -18.74
N ILE A 181 -4.88 4.06 -17.52
CA ILE A 181 -4.37 3.45 -16.29
C ILE A 181 -4.98 2.06 -16.11
N ARG A 182 -6.28 1.90 -16.45
CA ARG A 182 -6.95 0.58 -16.48
C ARG A 182 -6.33 -0.37 -17.50
N ALA A 183 -5.85 0.12 -18.64
CA ALA A 183 -5.13 -0.70 -19.63
C ALA A 183 -3.89 -1.35 -18.98
N ALA A 184 -3.08 -0.55 -18.28
CA ALA A 184 -1.92 -1.02 -17.55
C ALA A 184 -2.31 -2.00 -16.42
N ARG A 185 -3.41 -1.72 -15.70
CA ARG A 185 -3.96 -2.64 -14.70
C ARG A 185 -4.36 -3.98 -15.29
N PHE A 186 -5.19 -3.99 -16.33
CA PHE A 186 -5.67 -5.23 -16.93
C PHE A 186 -4.53 -6.02 -17.56
N ALA A 187 -3.54 -5.35 -18.17
CA ALA A 187 -2.35 -6.02 -18.68
C ALA A 187 -1.60 -6.75 -17.55
N ALA A 188 -1.46 -6.13 -16.37
CA ALA A 188 -0.83 -6.76 -15.21
C ALA A 188 -1.67 -7.89 -14.60
N GLN A 189 -2.99 -7.74 -14.54
CA GLN A 189 -3.91 -8.70 -13.89
C GLN A 189 -4.21 -9.93 -14.75
N LEU A 190 -4.30 -9.75 -16.07
CA LEU A 190 -4.72 -10.78 -17.02
C LEU A 190 -3.55 -11.37 -17.82
N ASP A 191 -2.34 -10.78 -17.72
CA ASP A 191 -1.18 -11.13 -18.56
C ASP A 191 -1.47 -10.92 -20.06
N PHE A 192 -2.12 -9.79 -20.38
CA PHE A 192 -2.51 -9.43 -21.75
C PHE A 192 -1.61 -8.32 -22.31
N ARG A 193 -1.48 -8.27 -23.63
CA ARG A 193 -0.79 -7.20 -24.35
C ARG A 193 -1.78 -6.10 -24.73
N ILE A 194 -1.32 -4.86 -24.78
CA ILE A 194 -2.13 -3.74 -25.30
C ILE A 194 -1.97 -3.68 -26.81
N HIS A 195 -3.08 -3.54 -27.53
CA HIS A 195 -3.05 -3.37 -28.99
C HIS A 195 -2.24 -2.13 -29.39
N GLU A 196 -1.46 -2.22 -30.47
CA GLU A 196 -0.50 -1.18 -30.88
C GLU A 196 -1.14 0.21 -31.01
N ALA A 197 -2.29 0.32 -31.68
CA ALA A 197 -3.01 1.59 -31.82
C ALA A 197 -3.45 2.16 -30.46
N ALA A 198 -3.84 1.31 -29.51
CA ALA A 198 -4.19 1.75 -28.17
C ALA A 198 -2.94 2.19 -27.39
N PHE A 199 -1.83 1.45 -27.50
CA PHE A 199 -0.57 1.85 -26.86
C PHE A 199 -0.06 3.19 -27.38
N GLN A 200 -0.15 3.44 -28.69
CA GLN A 200 0.23 4.72 -29.27
C GLN A 200 -0.70 5.86 -28.82
N ALA A 201 -2.01 5.64 -28.78
CA ALA A 201 -2.95 6.62 -28.26
C ALA A 201 -2.72 6.94 -26.77
N MET A 202 -2.29 5.96 -25.96
CA MET A 202 -1.89 6.19 -24.57
C MET A 202 -0.70 7.17 -24.47
N ARG A 203 0.28 7.06 -25.37
CA ARG A 203 1.42 7.99 -25.44
C ARG A 203 0.97 9.39 -25.80
N ASP A 204 0.18 9.50 -26.86
CA ASP A 204 -0.25 10.79 -27.42
C ASP A 204 -1.22 11.55 -26.49
N ARG A 205 -1.87 10.83 -25.57
CA ARG A 205 -2.80 11.38 -24.58
C ARG A 205 -2.29 11.30 -23.14
N ALA A 206 -1.03 10.97 -22.90
CA ALA A 206 -0.50 10.72 -21.55
C ALA A 206 -0.79 11.86 -20.57
N ALA A 207 -0.60 13.13 -20.98
CA ALA A 207 -0.83 14.30 -20.11
C ALA A 207 -2.29 14.49 -19.68
N ARG A 208 -3.24 13.88 -20.39
CA ARG A 208 -4.67 13.99 -20.12
C ARG A 208 -5.06 13.39 -18.76
N VAL A 209 -4.28 12.45 -18.24
CA VAL A 209 -4.53 11.86 -16.90
C VAL A 209 -4.52 12.90 -15.76
N ARG A 210 -3.94 14.08 -15.97
CA ARG A 210 -3.89 15.17 -14.98
C ARG A 210 -5.26 15.73 -14.60
N ILE A 211 -6.30 15.47 -15.41
CA ILE A 211 -7.67 15.89 -15.08
C ILE A 211 -8.38 14.92 -14.12
N LEU A 212 -7.80 13.74 -13.89
CA LEU A 212 -8.37 12.72 -13.03
C LEU A 212 -8.24 13.15 -11.57
N SER A 213 -9.22 12.77 -10.74
CA SER A 213 -9.05 12.90 -9.30
C SER A 213 -8.02 11.89 -8.81
N GLN A 214 -7.27 12.28 -7.80
CA GLN A 214 -6.19 11.45 -7.27
C GLN A 214 -6.72 10.12 -6.72
N GLU A 215 -7.90 10.10 -6.10
CA GLU A 215 -8.50 8.88 -5.54
C GLU A 215 -8.71 7.80 -6.61
N ARG A 216 -9.23 8.18 -7.79
CA ARG A 216 -9.42 7.23 -8.91
C ARG A 216 -8.09 6.69 -9.43
N VAL A 217 -7.07 7.55 -9.52
CA VAL A 217 -5.72 7.13 -9.90
C VAL A 217 -5.18 6.14 -8.89
N THR A 218 -5.27 6.46 -7.61
CA THR A 218 -4.75 5.64 -6.51
C THR A 218 -5.44 4.29 -6.43
N ASP A 219 -6.75 4.22 -6.67
CA ASP A 219 -7.48 2.95 -6.75
C ASP A 219 -6.94 2.03 -7.85
N GLU A 220 -6.66 2.58 -9.04
CA GLU A 220 -6.10 1.79 -10.14
C GLU A 220 -4.64 1.39 -9.85
N LEU A 221 -3.83 2.25 -9.22
CA LEU A 221 -2.47 1.90 -8.77
C LEU A 221 -2.46 0.80 -7.71
N GLN A 222 -3.37 0.85 -6.73
CA GLN A 222 -3.53 -0.22 -5.74
C GLN A 222 -3.89 -1.55 -6.40
N LYS A 223 -4.78 -1.54 -7.40
CA LYS A 223 -5.15 -2.74 -8.15
C LYS A 223 -4.00 -3.28 -9.02
N ILE A 224 -3.15 -2.41 -9.58
CA ILE A 224 -1.91 -2.83 -10.24
C ILE A 224 -0.98 -3.52 -9.24
N LEU A 225 -0.80 -2.95 -8.05
CA LEU A 225 -0.01 -3.57 -6.98
C LEU A 225 -0.56 -4.92 -6.53
N CYS A 226 -1.88 -5.12 -6.61
CA CYS A 226 -2.51 -6.42 -6.32
C CYS A 226 -2.36 -7.48 -7.41
N ALA A 227 -1.86 -7.14 -8.60
CA ALA A 227 -1.65 -8.12 -9.65
C ALA A 227 -0.58 -9.16 -9.24
N GLY A 228 -0.56 -10.33 -9.89
CA GLY A 228 0.50 -11.32 -9.69
C GLY A 228 1.87 -10.84 -10.18
N ARG A 229 1.89 -9.92 -11.15
CA ARG A 229 3.11 -9.27 -11.66
C ARG A 229 2.92 -7.76 -11.80
N PRO A 230 2.92 -7.00 -10.69
CA PRO A 230 2.69 -5.55 -10.72
C PRO A 230 3.64 -4.79 -11.65
N SER A 231 4.87 -5.28 -11.87
CA SER A 231 5.85 -4.63 -12.73
C SER A 231 5.35 -4.40 -14.16
N VAL A 232 4.48 -5.26 -14.68
CA VAL A 232 3.91 -5.13 -16.03
C VAL A 232 3.15 -3.80 -16.16
N GLY A 233 2.29 -3.49 -15.19
CA GLY A 233 1.49 -2.27 -15.19
C GLY A 233 2.36 -1.02 -15.09
N PHE A 234 3.31 -0.99 -14.15
CA PHE A 234 4.20 0.16 -13.99
C PHE A 234 5.13 0.38 -15.20
N LYS A 235 5.62 -0.69 -15.84
CA LYS A 235 6.40 -0.59 -17.08
C LYS A 235 5.59 -0.01 -18.23
N ILE A 236 4.30 -0.39 -18.35
CA ILE A 236 3.40 0.19 -19.35
C ILE A 236 3.20 1.68 -19.08
N LEU A 237 2.85 2.06 -17.84
CA LEU A 237 2.65 3.46 -17.46
C LEU A 237 3.90 4.30 -17.72
N GLU A 238 5.08 3.76 -17.46
CA GLU A 238 6.36 4.41 -17.74
C GLU A 238 6.61 4.55 -19.24
N ALA A 239 6.51 3.45 -19.99
CA ALA A 239 6.75 3.44 -21.44
C ALA A 239 5.77 4.32 -22.22
N THR A 240 4.55 4.52 -21.71
CA THR A 240 3.58 5.45 -22.30
C THR A 240 3.74 6.90 -21.84
N GLY A 241 4.68 7.19 -20.93
CA GLY A 241 4.88 8.53 -20.37
C GLY A 241 3.76 8.97 -19.41
N ILE A 242 2.88 8.07 -18.99
CA ILE A 242 1.80 8.37 -18.04
C ILE A 242 2.35 8.48 -16.61
N LEU A 243 3.31 7.63 -16.25
CA LEU A 243 3.80 7.51 -14.88
C LEU A 243 4.35 8.82 -14.32
N VAL A 244 5.03 9.63 -15.13
CA VAL A 244 5.59 10.94 -14.73
C VAL A 244 4.51 11.92 -14.24
N HIS A 245 3.27 11.78 -14.71
CA HIS A 245 2.16 12.62 -14.30
C HIS A 245 1.48 12.15 -13.00
N LEU A 246 1.66 10.88 -12.63
CA LEU A 246 0.99 10.26 -11.48
C LEU A 246 1.95 10.10 -10.29
N PHE A 247 3.15 9.62 -10.58
CA PHE A 247 4.16 9.22 -9.60
C PHE A 247 5.58 9.57 -10.08
N PRO A 248 5.92 10.87 -10.16
CA PRO A 248 7.21 11.32 -10.65
C PRO A 248 8.39 10.77 -9.83
N GLU A 249 8.25 10.61 -8.52
CA GLU A 249 9.31 10.09 -7.66
C GLU A 249 9.73 8.66 -8.04
N LEU A 250 8.81 7.86 -8.61
CA LEU A 250 9.13 6.54 -9.13
C LEU A 250 9.91 6.62 -10.46
N VAL A 251 9.62 7.63 -11.29
CA VAL A 251 10.36 7.90 -12.53
C VAL A 251 11.78 8.37 -12.22
N ASP A 252 11.99 9.13 -11.14
CA ASP A 252 13.32 9.61 -10.72
C ASP A 252 14.29 8.48 -10.36
N LEU A 253 13.78 7.26 -10.10
CA LEU A 253 14.61 6.05 -9.91
C LEU A 253 15.19 5.51 -11.22
N LYS A 254 14.65 5.92 -12.37
CA LYS A 254 15.04 5.40 -13.67
C LYS A 254 16.34 6.03 -14.14
N GLY A 255 17.18 5.20 -14.77
CA GLY A 255 18.44 5.62 -15.36
C GLY A 255 19.65 5.00 -14.66
N VAL A 256 20.76 5.00 -15.40
CA VAL A 256 22.05 4.53 -14.94
C VAL A 256 23.07 5.60 -15.29
N GLU A 257 23.80 6.06 -14.28
CA GLU A 257 24.95 6.95 -14.47
C GLU A 257 26.25 6.15 -14.38
N GLU A 258 27.21 6.55 -15.21
CA GLU A 258 28.54 5.99 -15.25
C GLU A 258 29.57 7.09 -14.98
N VAL A 259 30.37 6.89 -13.93
CA VAL A 259 31.49 7.78 -13.59
C VAL A 259 32.71 6.90 -13.37
N HIS A 260 33.79 7.17 -14.12
CA HIS A 260 35.05 6.42 -14.06
C HIS A 260 34.87 4.89 -14.18
N GLY A 261 33.95 4.41 -15.03
CA GLY A 261 33.67 2.99 -15.24
C GLY A 261 32.80 2.33 -14.16
N HIS A 262 32.42 3.06 -13.11
CA HIS A 262 31.48 2.57 -12.10
C HIS A 262 30.05 2.90 -12.51
N ARG A 263 29.23 1.86 -12.69
CA ARG A 263 27.80 1.93 -12.99
C ARG A 263 26.99 1.40 -11.81
N HIS A 264 25.88 2.06 -11.50
CA HIS A 264 24.87 1.48 -10.62
C HIS A 264 23.80 0.73 -11.44
N LYS A 265 22.96 -0.07 -10.77
CA LYS A 265 21.79 -0.68 -11.42
C LYS A 265 20.72 0.39 -11.67
N ASP A 266 19.82 0.14 -12.62
CA ASP A 266 18.63 0.96 -12.77
C ASP A 266 17.69 0.69 -11.59
N ASN A 267 17.52 1.67 -10.71
CA ASN A 267 16.78 1.51 -9.46
C ASN A 267 15.28 1.31 -9.75
N PHE A 268 14.74 1.92 -10.81
CA PHE A 268 13.33 1.74 -11.19
C PHE A 268 13.02 0.28 -11.53
N TYR A 269 13.77 -0.34 -12.45
CA TYR A 269 13.52 -1.74 -12.81
C TYR A 269 13.81 -2.71 -11.66
N HIS A 270 14.79 -2.37 -10.81
CA HIS A 270 15.07 -3.12 -9.61
C HIS A 270 13.89 -3.08 -8.63
N THR A 271 13.39 -1.89 -8.26
CA THR A 271 12.21 -1.73 -7.40
C THR A 271 11.01 -2.51 -7.95
N LEU A 272 10.76 -2.45 -9.26
CA LEU A 272 9.67 -3.23 -9.86
C LEU A 272 9.87 -4.75 -9.75
N GLN A 273 11.12 -5.23 -9.82
CA GLN A 273 11.43 -6.64 -9.59
C GLN A 273 11.17 -7.04 -8.13
N VAL A 274 11.52 -6.19 -7.16
CA VAL A 274 11.25 -6.43 -5.73
C VAL A 274 9.75 -6.54 -5.47
N VAL A 275 8.94 -5.67 -6.08
CA VAL A 275 7.48 -5.73 -5.97
C VAL A 275 6.91 -7.03 -6.55
N ASP A 276 7.41 -7.49 -7.71
CA ASP A 276 7.03 -8.80 -8.28
C ASP A 276 7.44 -9.96 -7.35
N ASN A 277 8.63 -9.88 -6.76
CA ASN A 277 9.13 -10.91 -5.83
C ASN A 277 8.28 -10.98 -4.56
N VAL A 278 7.91 -9.84 -3.96
CA VAL A 278 6.98 -9.81 -2.81
C VAL A 278 5.64 -10.42 -3.21
N ALA A 279 5.08 -10.04 -4.36
CA ALA A 279 3.82 -10.60 -4.83
C ALA A 279 3.87 -12.13 -4.99
N ALA A 280 5.01 -12.69 -5.41
CA ALA A 280 5.23 -14.12 -5.53
C ALA A 280 5.46 -14.82 -4.18
N LEU A 281 6.23 -14.21 -3.28
CA LEU A 281 6.52 -14.76 -1.95
C LEU A 281 5.30 -14.79 -1.04
N THR A 282 4.32 -13.91 -1.28
CA THR A 282 3.06 -13.85 -0.52
C THR A 282 1.85 -14.28 -1.35
N ALA A 283 2.05 -15.14 -2.35
CA ALA A 283 0.99 -15.55 -3.27
C ALA A 283 -0.12 -16.38 -2.61
N ASP A 284 0.18 -16.99 -1.46
CA ASP A 284 -0.73 -17.72 -0.58
C ASP A 284 -1.64 -16.80 0.25
N ARG A 285 -1.30 -15.51 0.35
CA ARG A 285 -2.07 -14.50 1.11
C ARG A 285 -2.92 -13.63 0.16
N PRO A 286 -4.17 -13.30 0.55
CA PRO A 286 -4.98 -12.31 -0.19
C PRO A 286 -4.27 -10.97 -0.34
N CYS A 287 -4.55 -10.23 -1.42
CA CYS A 287 -3.91 -8.92 -1.63
C CYS A 287 -4.25 -7.95 -0.50
N GLU A 288 -5.44 -8.02 0.08
CA GLU A 288 -5.91 -7.16 1.16
C GLU A 288 -4.95 -7.19 2.36
N GLN A 289 -4.33 -8.35 2.61
CA GLN A 289 -3.37 -8.54 3.70
C GLN A 289 -1.93 -8.14 3.32
N THR A 290 -1.58 -8.15 2.04
CA THR A 290 -0.20 -7.92 1.57
C THR A 290 -0.02 -6.58 0.85
N ARG A 291 -1.10 -5.82 0.63
CA ARG A 291 -1.11 -4.56 -0.12
C ARG A 291 -0.08 -3.57 0.41
N TRP A 292 0.00 -3.41 1.73
CA TRP A 292 0.90 -2.45 2.35
C TRP A 292 2.35 -2.91 2.30
N LEU A 293 2.61 -4.23 2.38
CA LEU A 293 3.93 -4.79 2.12
C LEU A 293 4.38 -4.51 0.67
N ARG A 294 3.47 -4.64 -0.30
CA ARG A 294 3.75 -4.30 -1.71
C ARG A 294 3.99 -2.80 -1.91
N TRP A 295 3.31 -1.94 -1.16
CA TRP A 295 3.64 -0.51 -1.11
C TRP A 295 5.02 -0.26 -0.51
N ALA A 296 5.38 -0.94 0.59
CA ALA A 296 6.73 -0.85 1.15
C ALA A 296 7.78 -1.29 0.12
N ALA A 297 7.54 -2.38 -0.60
CA ALA A 297 8.40 -2.82 -1.69
C ALA A 297 8.53 -1.80 -2.83
N LEU A 298 7.44 -1.12 -3.21
CA LEU A 298 7.49 -0.07 -4.24
C LEU A 298 8.27 1.18 -3.77
N LEU A 299 8.30 1.43 -2.46
CA LEU A 299 8.83 2.67 -1.88
C LEU A 299 10.16 2.53 -1.13
N HIS A 300 10.66 1.32 -0.89
CA HIS A 300 11.88 1.09 -0.10
C HIS A 300 13.07 1.92 -0.59
N ASP A 301 13.19 2.04 -1.91
CA ASP A 301 14.27 2.72 -2.60
C ASP A 301 13.97 4.15 -3.04
N ILE A 302 12.79 4.69 -2.73
CA ILE A 302 12.26 5.93 -3.33
C ILE A 302 13.18 7.15 -3.15
N ALA A 303 14.02 7.13 -2.11
CA ALA A 303 14.94 8.23 -1.80
C ALA A 303 16.35 8.07 -2.39
N LYS A 304 16.69 6.94 -3.05
CA LYS A 304 18.00 6.75 -3.67
C LYS A 304 18.42 7.93 -4.57
N PRO A 305 17.55 8.52 -5.43
CA PRO A 305 17.94 9.65 -6.25
C PRO A 305 18.36 10.89 -5.43
N LEU A 306 17.77 11.07 -4.25
CA LEU A 306 18.02 12.21 -3.36
C LEU A 306 19.27 12.03 -2.49
N THR A 307 19.73 10.79 -2.28
CA THR A 307 20.91 10.47 -1.46
C THR A 307 22.11 10.00 -2.27
N LYS A 308 21.95 9.88 -3.59
CA LYS A 308 22.99 9.45 -4.53
C LYS A 308 24.22 10.34 -4.43
N ARG A 309 25.37 9.73 -4.16
CA ARG A 309 26.68 10.40 -4.14
C ARG A 309 27.73 9.51 -4.80
N PHE A 310 28.68 10.12 -5.50
CA PHE A 310 29.87 9.41 -5.99
C PHE A 310 31.01 9.61 -4.99
N VAL A 311 31.56 8.51 -4.48
CA VAL A 311 32.71 8.52 -3.57
C VAL A 311 33.91 7.93 -4.33
N PRO A 312 34.99 8.71 -4.57
CA PRO A 312 36.19 8.20 -5.24
C PRO A 312 36.72 6.93 -4.57
N GLY A 313 37.02 5.89 -5.35
CA GLY A 313 37.50 4.59 -4.87
C GLY A 313 36.39 3.59 -4.48
N THR A 314 35.25 4.07 -4.00
CA THR A 314 34.09 3.22 -3.61
C THR A 314 33.05 3.13 -4.74
N GLY A 315 32.87 4.20 -5.51
CA GLY A 315 31.86 4.31 -6.56
C GLY A 315 30.58 5.02 -6.10
N TRP A 316 29.43 4.65 -6.68
CA TRP A 316 28.14 5.22 -6.33
C TRP A 316 27.60 4.68 -5.00
N THR A 317 27.20 5.57 -4.11
CA THR A 317 26.61 5.25 -2.80
C THR A 317 25.27 5.94 -2.61
N PHE A 318 24.42 5.37 -1.74
CA PHE A 318 23.06 5.84 -1.45
C PHE A 318 22.78 5.91 0.07
N HIS A 319 23.82 6.14 0.88
CA HIS A 319 23.73 6.08 2.34
C HIS A 319 22.59 6.96 2.90
N GLY A 320 21.81 6.42 3.84
CA GLY A 320 20.70 7.12 4.49
C GLY A 320 19.43 7.24 3.67
N HIS A 321 19.32 6.55 2.53
CA HIS A 321 18.09 6.54 1.73
C HIS A 321 16.90 5.91 2.46
N GLU A 322 17.14 4.96 3.36
CA GLU A 322 16.15 4.32 4.22
C GLU A 322 15.48 5.36 5.14
N ASP A 323 16.28 6.19 5.84
CA ASP A 323 15.76 7.26 6.70
C ASP A 323 15.12 8.39 5.89
N ARG A 324 15.76 8.79 4.79
CA ARG A 324 15.19 9.83 3.92
C ARG A 324 13.89 9.38 3.28
N GLY A 325 13.82 8.12 2.85
CA GLY A 325 12.67 7.45 2.25
C GLY A 325 11.52 7.36 3.24
N ALA A 326 11.80 6.89 4.46
CA ALA A 326 10.82 6.87 5.55
C ALA A 326 10.21 8.26 5.80
N ARG A 327 11.02 9.32 5.81
CA ARG A 327 10.54 10.72 5.97
C ARG A 327 9.70 11.21 4.80
N MET A 328 9.82 10.62 3.61
CA MET A 328 8.99 10.95 2.44
C MET A 328 7.58 10.33 2.50
N ILE A 329 7.43 9.18 3.19
CA ILE A 329 6.19 8.39 3.20
C ILE A 329 4.95 9.22 3.58
N PRO A 330 4.93 10.02 4.68
CA PRO A 330 3.73 10.78 5.04
C PRO A 330 3.32 11.85 4.01
N LYS A 331 4.27 12.40 3.26
CA LYS A 331 3.97 13.35 2.19
C LYS A 331 3.42 12.63 0.96
N LEU A 332 4.01 11.49 0.59
CA LEU A 332 3.55 10.65 -0.52
C LEU A 332 2.15 10.13 -0.28
N PHE A 333 1.87 9.58 0.91
CA PHE A 333 0.54 9.07 1.26
C PHE A 333 -0.53 10.15 1.17
N ARG A 334 -0.26 11.35 1.69
CA ARG A 334 -1.17 12.50 1.57
C ARG A 334 -1.37 12.92 0.11
N ARG A 335 -0.30 13.00 -0.68
CA ARG A 335 -0.36 13.35 -2.12
C ARG A 335 -1.17 12.34 -2.90
N LEU A 336 -1.00 11.07 -2.62
CA LEU A 336 -1.70 9.96 -3.27
C LEU A 336 -3.07 9.66 -2.65
N LYS A 337 -3.54 10.43 -1.65
CA LYS A 337 -4.81 10.17 -0.95
C LYS A 337 -4.92 8.75 -0.38
N LEU A 338 -3.80 8.18 0.05
CA LEU A 338 -3.74 6.91 0.77
C LEU A 338 -4.06 7.12 2.27
N PRO A 339 -4.48 6.07 2.99
CA PRO A 339 -4.77 6.16 4.42
C PRO A 339 -3.55 6.56 5.26
N THR A 340 -3.69 7.58 6.10
CA THR A 340 -2.59 8.13 6.93
C THR A 340 -2.60 7.61 8.37
N ASP A 341 -3.11 6.40 8.59
CA ASP A 341 -3.22 5.74 9.89
C ASP A 341 -2.08 4.73 10.10
N GLU A 342 -2.34 3.63 10.81
CA GLU A 342 -1.37 2.56 11.06
C GLU A 342 -0.78 1.97 9.78
N ARG A 343 -1.53 1.97 8.68
CA ARG A 343 -1.07 1.47 7.38
C ARG A 343 0.08 2.29 6.82
N MET A 344 0.04 3.61 7.00
CA MET A 344 1.14 4.51 6.62
C MET A 344 2.35 4.29 7.53
N ARG A 345 2.14 4.14 8.84
CA ARG A 345 3.21 3.89 9.81
C ARG A 345 3.91 2.55 9.55
N TYR A 346 3.14 1.52 9.21
CA TYR A 346 3.65 0.22 8.76
C TYR A 346 4.59 0.37 7.56
N VAL A 347 4.14 1.04 6.48
CA VAL A 347 4.98 1.24 5.28
C VAL A 347 6.22 2.06 5.61
N GLN A 348 6.07 3.13 6.39
CA GLN A 348 7.18 3.97 6.84
C GLN A 348 8.22 3.15 7.62
N LYS A 349 7.78 2.30 8.54
CA LYS A 349 8.63 1.44 9.35
C LYS A 349 9.39 0.43 8.49
N LEU A 350 8.71 -0.28 7.59
CA LEU A 350 9.39 -1.23 6.70
C LEU A 350 10.42 -0.56 5.80
N VAL A 351 10.10 0.60 5.22
CA VAL A 351 11.04 1.40 4.42
C VAL A 351 12.23 1.87 5.27
N GLN A 352 12.04 2.20 6.54
CA GLN A 352 13.14 2.57 7.42
C GLN A 352 14.05 1.39 7.78
N LEU A 353 13.46 0.21 8.02
CA LEU A 353 14.18 -0.94 8.59
C LEU A 353 14.77 -1.89 7.54
N HIS A 354 14.39 -1.80 6.25
CA HIS A 354 14.74 -2.81 5.24
C HIS A 354 16.23 -3.13 5.06
N HIS A 355 17.14 -2.21 5.42
CA HIS A 355 18.57 -2.48 5.37
C HIS A 355 19.11 -3.26 6.58
N ARG A 356 18.43 -3.20 7.73
CA ARG A 356 18.95 -3.76 8.99
C ARG A 356 19.12 -5.28 8.96
N PRO A 357 18.17 -6.08 8.44
CA PRO A 357 18.38 -7.52 8.34
C PRO A 357 19.59 -7.91 7.46
N VAL A 358 19.92 -7.11 6.45
CA VAL A 358 21.08 -7.35 5.57
C VAL A 358 22.39 -7.19 6.34
N ALA A 359 22.49 -6.16 7.19
CA ALA A 359 23.69 -5.93 8.00
C ALA A 359 23.99 -7.11 8.94
N LEU A 360 22.95 -7.76 9.49
CA LEU A 360 23.10 -8.95 10.33
C LEU A 360 23.70 -10.15 9.57
N VAL A 361 23.51 -10.22 8.26
CA VAL A 361 24.06 -11.32 7.44
C VAL A 361 25.56 -11.15 7.18
N ASP A 362 26.02 -9.90 7.07
CA ASP A 362 27.41 -9.57 6.70
C ASP A 362 28.36 -9.51 7.92
N GLU A 363 27.83 -9.33 9.13
CA GLU A 363 28.59 -9.27 10.39
C GLU A 363 28.36 -10.52 11.28
N GLU A 364 29.20 -10.74 12.31
CA GLU A 364 28.85 -11.70 13.36
C GLU A 364 27.60 -11.19 14.08
N VAL A 365 26.48 -11.91 13.92
CA VAL A 365 25.18 -11.55 14.50
C VAL A 365 25.30 -11.46 16.03
N THR A 366 25.29 -10.24 16.57
CA THR A 366 25.23 -10.04 18.02
C THR A 366 23.79 -10.13 18.51
N ASP A 367 23.59 -10.72 19.69
CA ASP A 367 22.27 -10.80 20.32
C ASP A 367 21.64 -9.41 20.50
N SER A 368 22.43 -8.38 20.82
CA SER A 368 21.94 -7.00 20.96
C SER A 368 21.33 -6.45 19.66
N ALA A 369 21.99 -6.65 18.52
CA ALA A 369 21.47 -6.21 17.23
C ALA A 369 20.18 -6.95 16.83
N VAL A 370 20.07 -8.23 17.19
CA VAL A 370 18.86 -9.05 17.02
C VAL A 370 17.73 -8.53 17.89
N ARG A 371 17.97 -8.27 19.19
CA ARG A 371 16.98 -7.70 20.12
C ARG A 371 16.45 -6.36 19.66
N ARG A 372 17.35 -5.45 19.27
CA ARG A 372 16.99 -4.11 18.75
C ARG A 372 16.08 -4.22 17.52
N LEU A 373 16.39 -5.12 16.59
CA LEU A 373 15.54 -5.29 15.40
C LEU A 373 14.21 -5.99 15.72
N LEU A 374 14.17 -6.96 16.63
CA LEU A 374 12.92 -7.57 17.11
C LEU A 374 12.00 -6.53 17.73
N PHE A 375 12.55 -5.68 18.58
CA PHE A 375 11.82 -4.60 19.24
C PHE A 375 11.32 -3.57 18.23
N ASP A 376 12.20 -3.07 17.35
CA ASP A 376 11.84 -2.01 16.39
C ASP A 376 10.85 -2.50 15.33
N ALA A 377 10.99 -3.74 14.84
CA ALA A 377 10.08 -4.31 13.86
C ALA A 377 8.75 -4.76 14.49
N GLY A 378 8.79 -5.32 15.70
CA GLY A 378 7.63 -5.85 16.41
C GLY A 378 6.92 -6.95 15.62
N GLU A 379 5.59 -6.86 15.56
CA GLU A 379 4.73 -7.80 14.80
C GLU A 379 5.02 -7.80 13.29
N ASP A 380 5.65 -6.75 12.75
CA ASP A 380 5.91 -6.61 11.30
C ASP A 380 7.25 -7.25 10.86
N LEU A 381 7.95 -7.95 11.75
CA LEU A 381 9.24 -8.57 11.43
C LEU A 381 9.15 -9.55 10.26
N ASP A 382 8.11 -10.38 10.21
CA ASP A 382 8.02 -11.43 9.18
C ASP A 382 7.79 -10.82 7.77
N ASP A 383 7.02 -9.74 7.71
CA ASP A 383 6.84 -8.94 6.49
C ASP A 383 8.12 -8.16 6.13
N LEU A 384 8.86 -7.64 7.12
CA LEU A 384 10.18 -7.04 6.91
C LEU A 384 11.16 -8.05 6.29
N MET A 385 11.23 -9.27 6.84
CA MET A 385 12.09 -10.34 6.31
C MET A 385 11.66 -10.73 4.89
N THR A 386 10.36 -10.77 4.62
CA THR A 386 9.81 -11.00 3.27
C THR A 386 10.27 -9.92 2.29
N LEU A 387 10.20 -8.64 2.67
CA LEU A 387 10.69 -7.52 1.86
C LEU A 387 12.18 -7.65 1.56
N VAL A 388 13.00 -7.95 2.58
CA VAL A 388 14.45 -8.07 2.39
C VAL A 388 14.81 -9.27 1.51
N ARG A 389 14.15 -10.42 1.69
CA ARG A 389 14.30 -11.58 0.80
C ARG A 389 13.94 -11.24 -0.65
N ALA A 390 12.87 -10.48 -0.85
CA ALA A 390 12.45 -10.02 -2.17
C ALA A 390 13.45 -9.06 -2.83
N ASP A 391 14.21 -8.31 -2.05
CA ASP A 391 15.22 -7.35 -2.53
C ASP A 391 16.49 -8.01 -3.10
N ILE A 392 16.71 -9.30 -2.79
CA ILE A 392 17.86 -10.07 -3.28
C ILE A 392 17.69 -10.40 -4.78
N THR A 393 18.07 -9.45 -5.63
CA THR A 393 17.86 -9.48 -7.09
C THR A 393 19.11 -9.89 -7.90
N SER A 394 20.00 -10.70 -7.34
CA SER A 394 21.25 -11.11 -8.00
C SER A 394 21.02 -12.11 -9.15
N LYS A 395 21.68 -11.87 -10.30
CA LYS A 395 21.68 -12.81 -11.44
C LYS A 395 22.50 -14.09 -11.20
N ASN A 396 23.31 -14.15 -10.14
CA ASN A 396 24.14 -15.31 -9.82
C ASN A 396 23.39 -16.24 -8.84
N PRO A 397 22.93 -17.43 -9.27
CA PRO A 397 22.12 -18.33 -8.43
C PRO A 397 22.88 -18.85 -7.20
N ARG A 398 24.21 -19.04 -7.30
CA ARG A 398 25.01 -19.49 -6.14
C ARG A 398 25.07 -18.42 -5.06
N ARG A 399 25.22 -17.15 -5.47
CA ARG A 399 25.21 -16.01 -4.55
C ARG A 399 23.84 -15.88 -3.89
N VAL A 400 22.75 -15.95 -4.66
CA VAL A 400 21.39 -15.89 -4.11
C VAL A 400 21.17 -16.99 -3.06
N ARG A 401 21.50 -18.24 -3.37
CA ARG A 401 21.37 -19.36 -2.41
C ARG A 401 22.17 -19.14 -1.13
N ARG A 402 23.42 -18.64 -1.24
CA ARG A 402 24.25 -18.35 -0.06
C ARG A 402 23.64 -17.27 0.83
N TYR A 403 23.12 -16.20 0.22
CA TYR A 403 22.47 -15.11 0.95
C TYR A 403 21.18 -15.60 1.62
N LEU A 404 20.32 -16.32 0.91
CA LEU A 404 19.09 -16.89 1.49
C LEU A 404 19.39 -17.82 2.67
N ALA A 405 20.39 -18.72 2.54
CA ALA A 405 20.80 -19.59 3.63
C ALA A 405 21.39 -18.82 4.84
N ALA A 406 21.90 -17.61 4.63
CA ALA A 406 22.35 -16.76 5.74
C ALA A 406 21.16 -16.09 6.43
N PHE A 407 20.16 -15.64 5.67
CA PHE A 407 18.90 -15.14 6.22
C PHE A 407 18.15 -16.21 7.02
N ASP A 408 18.16 -17.47 6.58
CA ASP A 408 17.56 -18.58 7.33
C ASP A 408 18.20 -18.72 8.74
N ARG A 409 19.53 -18.48 8.87
CA ARG A 409 20.20 -18.48 10.18
C ARG A 409 19.82 -17.28 11.03
N VAL A 410 19.66 -16.11 10.42
CA VAL A 410 19.20 -14.90 11.12
C VAL A 410 17.77 -15.08 11.63
N GLU A 411 16.88 -15.71 10.86
CA GLU A 411 15.51 -16.04 11.30
C GLU A 411 15.49 -17.05 12.45
N GLN A 412 16.34 -18.09 12.40
CA GLN A 412 16.50 -19.00 13.53
C GLN A 412 16.94 -18.24 14.80
N LYS A 413 17.91 -17.33 14.66
CA LYS A 413 18.36 -16.51 15.77
C LYS A 413 17.27 -15.57 16.31
N PHE A 414 16.44 -15.01 15.43
CA PHE A 414 15.25 -14.25 15.85
C PHE A 414 14.30 -15.12 16.67
N ALA A 415 14.03 -16.34 16.24
CA ALA A 415 13.15 -17.26 16.97
C ALA A 415 13.72 -17.61 18.35
N GLU A 416 15.02 -17.90 18.44
CA GLU A 416 15.70 -18.21 19.71
C GLU A 416 15.65 -17.03 20.69
N VAL A 417 15.95 -15.81 20.22
CA VAL A 417 15.94 -14.61 21.07
C VAL A 417 14.52 -14.23 21.45
N GLU A 418 13.54 -14.38 20.55
CA GLU A 418 12.13 -14.09 20.85
C GLU A 418 11.52 -15.08 21.85
N GLU A 419 11.86 -16.38 21.76
CA GLU A 419 11.41 -17.38 22.73
C GLU A 419 11.90 -17.04 24.15
N LYS A 420 13.15 -16.56 24.24
CA LYS A 420 13.79 -16.20 25.50
C LYS A 420 13.28 -14.87 26.07
N ASP A 421 13.29 -13.81 25.25
CA ASP A 421 13.16 -12.43 25.72
C ASP A 421 11.81 -11.78 25.37
N ARG A 422 10.98 -12.41 24.51
CA ARG A 422 9.61 -11.96 24.12
C ARG A 422 9.53 -10.48 23.73
N LEU A 423 10.35 -10.06 22.77
CA LEU A 423 10.60 -8.65 22.45
C LEU A 423 9.65 -8.08 21.40
N ARG A 424 9.03 -8.90 20.53
CA ARG A 424 8.06 -8.40 19.54
C ARG A 424 6.85 -7.74 20.22
N ASN A 425 6.45 -8.28 21.36
CA ASN A 425 5.37 -7.76 22.21
C ASN A 425 5.91 -7.09 23.48
N PHE A 426 7.05 -6.41 23.38
CA PHE A 426 7.72 -5.81 24.52
C PHE A 426 6.75 -4.93 25.32
N GLN A 427 6.46 -5.34 26.55
CA GLN A 427 5.89 -4.50 27.57
C GLN A 427 6.98 -4.23 28.61
N PRO A 428 7.21 -2.96 29.00
CA PRO A 428 8.16 -2.64 30.04
C PRO A 428 7.86 -3.50 31.28
N PRO A 429 8.82 -4.32 31.77
CA PRO A 429 8.56 -5.19 32.91
C PRO A 429 8.16 -4.42 34.16
N VAL A 430 8.63 -3.17 34.28
CA VAL A 430 8.22 -2.21 35.31
C VAL A 430 7.61 -1.01 34.59
N ASP A 431 6.35 -0.67 34.91
CA ASP A 431 5.65 0.44 34.27
C ASP A 431 5.85 1.78 34.99
N GLY A 432 5.34 2.86 34.38
CA GLY A 432 5.49 4.20 34.95
C GLY A 432 4.79 4.39 36.29
N TYR A 433 3.65 3.72 36.51
CA TYR A 433 2.89 3.82 37.75
C TYR A 433 3.62 3.13 38.89
N GLU A 434 4.17 1.96 38.64
CA GLU A 434 4.99 1.25 39.61
C GLU A 434 6.24 2.06 40.01
N ILE A 435 6.95 2.65 39.04
CA ILE A 435 8.10 3.53 39.33
C ILE A 435 7.69 4.69 40.24
N MET A 436 6.55 5.33 39.94
CA MET A 436 6.02 6.46 40.72
C MET A 436 5.64 6.04 42.14
N GLU A 437 4.96 4.91 42.30
CA GLU A 437 4.53 4.39 43.60
C GLU A 437 5.73 3.98 44.47
N VAL A 438 6.66 3.20 43.91
CA VAL A 438 7.81 2.65 44.64
C VAL A 438 8.79 3.74 45.05
N LEU A 439 9.02 4.74 44.19
CA LEU A 439 9.97 5.82 44.46
C LEU A 439 9.32 7.06 45.10
N GLY A 440 7.99 7.08 45.22
CA GLY A 440 7.25 8.23 45.76
C GLY A 440 7.39 9.50 44.92
N ILE A 441 7.49 9.36 43.60
CA ILE A 441 7.68 10.48 42.66
C ILE A 441 6.47 10.69 41.77
N ARG A 442 6.36 11.89 41.20
CA ARG A 442 5.37 12.22 40.16
C ARG A 442 5.92 11.90 38.77
N GLU A 443 5.02 11.87 37.79
CA GLU A 443 5.39 11.78 36.38
C GLU A 443 6.35 12.90 36.00
N GLY A 444 7.45 12.57 35.33
CA GLY A 444 8.50 13.52 34.98
C GLY A 444 9.75 12.88 34.38
N LEU A 445 10.82 13.67 34.26
CA LEU A 445 12.08 13.25 33.63
C LEU A 445 12.68 12.00 34.28
N ALA A 446 12.67 11.92 35.61
CA ALA A 446 13.23 10.79 36.35
C ALA A 446 12.56 9.46 36.00
N VAL A 447 11.22 9.43 35.89
CA VAL A 447 10.48 8.24 35.45
C VAL A 447 10.87 7.87 34.01
N GLY A 448 10.98 8.87 33.13
CA GLY A 448 11.43 8.67 31.74
C GLY A 448 12.83 8.07 31.64
N LEU A 449 13.79 8.58 32.42
CA LEU A 449 15.16 8.06 32.48
C LEU A 449 15.20 6.61 32.93
N ILE A 450 14.47 6.26 34.00
CA ILE A 450 14.43 4.89 34.50
C ILE A 450 13.89 3.94 33.43
N LYS A 451 12.77 4.30 32.79
CA LYS A 451 12.16 3.49 31.71
C LYS A 451 13.12 3.31 30.54
N GLU A 452 13.80 4.37 30.14
CA GLU A 452 14.78 4.36 29.05
C GLU A 452 15.98 3.46 29.38
N THR A 453 16.58 3.65 30.56
CA THR A 453 17.74 2.86 31.00
C THR A 453 17.41 1.38 31.12
N ILE A 454 16.24 1.02 31.67
CA ILE A 454 15.79 -0.38 31.74
C ILE A 454 15.64 -0.95 30.34
N ARG A 455 15.01 -0.21 29.42
CA ARG A 455 14.84 -0.67 28.04
C ARG A 455 16.18 -0.91 27.36
N GLU A 456 17.10 0.04 27.40
CA GLU A 456 18.42 -0.11 26.78
C GLU A 456 19.20 -1.29 27.40
N ALA A 457 19.15 -1.47 28.71
CA ALA A 457 19.79 -2.60 29.39
C ALA A 457 19.22 -3.96 28.94
N ILE A 458 17.91 -4.05 28.67
CA ILE A 458 17.30 -5.26 28.09
C ILE A 458 17.76 -5.47 26.65
N LEU A 459 17.77 -4.41 25.83
CA LEU A 459 18.18 -4.49 24.42
C LEU A 459 19.66 -4.86 24.27
N GLU A 460 20.53 -4.37 25.15
CA GLU A 460 21.94 -4.77 25.20
C GLU A 460 22.15 -6.16 25.81
N GLY A 461 21.13 -6.74 26.45
CA GLY A 461 21.20 -8.03 27.12
C GLY A 461 21.93 -8.01 28.47
N GLU A 462 22.06 -6.84 29.09
CA GLU A 462 22.59 -6.68 30.45
C GLU A 462 21.64 -7.27 31.49
N ILE A 463 20.33 -7.18 31.24
CA ILE A 463 19.27 -7.78 32.06
C ILE A 463 18.26 -8.52 31.18
N PRO A 464 17.62 -9.59 31.68
CA PRO A 464 16.50 -10.22 31.00
C PRO A 464 15.26 -9.32 31.01
N ASN A 465 14.33 -9.57 30.09
CA ASN A 465 13.03 -8.90 30.01
C ASN A 465 12.06 -9.44 31.09
N GLU A 466 12.43 -9.31 32.36
CA GLU A 466 11.70 -9.84 33.52
C GLU A 466 11.55 -8.76 34.60
N HIS A 467 10.43 -8.82 35.33
CA HIS A 467 10.09 -7.82 36.35
C HIS A 467 11.18 -7.67 37.41
N ASP A 468 11.58 -8.77 38.05
CA ASP A 468 12.58 -8.75 39.14
C ASP A 468 13.91 -8.12 38.72
N ALA A 469 14.39 -8.43 37.51
CA ALA A 469 15.64 -7.90 36.98
C ALA A 469 15.54 -6.40 36.67
N ALA A 470 14.43 -5.98 36.05
CA ALA A 470 14.14 -4.57 35.78
C ALA A 470 13.97 -3.76 37.08
N TYR A 471 13.29 -4.32 38.08
CA TYR A 471 13.13 -3.72 39.41
C TYR A 471 14.47 -3.57 40.13
N ALA A 472 15.33 -4.58 40.09
CA ALA A 472 16.66 -4.51 40.67
C ALA A 472 17.52 -3.42 40.00
N LEU A 473 17.43 -3.28 38.68
CA LEU A 473 18.12 -2.21 37.95
C LEU A 473 17.54 -0.83 38.32
N MET A 474 16.21 -0.67 38.35
CA MET A 474 15.54 0.55 38.81
C MET A 474 16.09 0.99 40.16
N MET A 475 16.16 0.08 41.13
CA MET A 475 16.63 0.39 42.49
C MET A 475 18.11 0.79 42.51
N ARG A 476 18.91 0.29 41.58
CA ARG A 476 20.34 0.64 41.43
C ARG A 476 20.53 2.03 40.85
N ILE A 477 19.69 2.45 39.89
CA ILE A 477 19.83 3.72 39.17
C ILE A 477 18.97 4.86 39.76
N LYS A 478 18.11 4.57 40.74
CA LYS A 478 17.11 5.51 41.28
C LYS A 478 17.73 6.85 41.71
N ASP A 479 18.87 6.84 42.40
CA ASP A 479 19.40 8.06 43.01
C ASP A 479 19.89 9.04 41.94
N GLU A 480 20.51 8.52 40.87
CA GLU A 480 20.94 9.32 39.72
C GLU A 480 19.75 9.80 38.88
N ALA A 481 18.75 8.96 38.64
CA ALA A 481 17.54 9.37 37.94
C ALA A 481 16.77 10.48 38.69
N LEU A 482 16.66 10.36 40.01
CA LEU A 482 16.05 11.38 40.88
C LEU A 482 16.87 12.67 40.89
N ARG A 483 18.21 12.57 40.90
CA ARG A 483 19.11 13.72 40.82
C ARG A 483 18.91 14.49 39.50
N ARG A 484 18.95 13.79 38.36
CA ARG A 484 18.70 14.38 37.03
C ARG A 484 17.29 14.98 36.93
N GLY A 485 16.29 14.32 37.53
CA GLY A 485 14.93 14.85 37.63
C GLY A 485 14.86 16.19 38.39
N ARG A 486 15.54 16.29 39.54
CA ARG A 486 15.62 17.56 40.30
C ARG A 486 16.32 18.67 39.52
N LEU A 487 17.41 18.36 38.83
CA LEU A 487 18.11 19.31 37.96
C LEU A 487 17.21 19.85 36.86
N PHE A 488 16.40 18.98 36.22
CA PHE A 488 15.43 19.42 35.23
C PHE A 488 14.39 20.36 35.82
N GLU A 489 13.79 20.01 36.95
CA GLU A 489 12.82 20.89 37.63
C GLU A 489 13.41 22.24 38.01
N GLU A 490 14.66 22.25 38.49
CA GLU A 490 15.36 23.48 38.82
C GLU A 490 15.62 24.34 37.58
N MET A 491 16.08 23.74 36.48
CA MET A 491 16.22 24.45 35.20
C MET A 491 14.88 25.00 34.73
N MET A 492 13.81 24.21 34.80
CA MET A 492 12.47 24.65 34.39
C MET A 492 11.95 25.85 35.20
N ARG A 493 12.33 26.00 36.47
CA ARG A 493 12.01 27.20 37.28
C ARG A 493 12.80 28.43 36.85
N ARG A 494 13.98 28.24 36.24
CA ARG A 494 14.87 29.31 35.77
C ARG A 494 14.54 29.78 34.34
N LEU A 495 13.78 29.02 33.56
CA LEU A 495 13.42 29.37 32.18
C LEU A 495 12.19 30.30 32.11
N GLU A 496 12.37 31.46 31.50
CA GLU A 496 11.29 32.44 31.30
C GLU A 496 11.05 32.77 29.81
N GLY A 497 9.78 33.04 29.47
CA GLY A 497 9.39 33.53 28.14
C GLY A 497 9.90 32.66 26.97
N ARG A 498 10.79 33.24 26.16
CA ARG A 498 11.36 32.60 24.95
C ARG A 498 12.39 31.51 25.28
N GLU A 499 12.95 31.49 26.48
CA GLU A 499 13.96 30.50 26.88
C GLU A 499 13.38 29.08 26.98
N ARG A 500 12.06 28.95 27.13
CA ARG A 500 11.37 27.64 27.13
C ARG A 500 11.57 26.84 25.85
N ALA A 501 11.98 27.48 24.75
CA ALA A 501 12.36 26.78 23.52
C ALA A 501 13.55 25.81 23.73
N ALA A 502 14.44 26.11 24.68
CA ALA A 502 15.60 25.27 25.01
C ALA A 502 15.27 24.04 25.87
N MET A 503 14.01 23.89 26.33
CA MET A 503 13.60 22.77 27.18
C MET A 503 13.93 21.41 26.54
N GLY A 504 13.77 21.28 25.23
CA GLY A 504 14.10 20.06 24.49
C GLY A 504 15.57 19.69 24.60
N ALA A 505 16.47 20.65 24.39
CA ALA A 505 17.92 20.44 24.47
C ALA A 505 18.38 20.12 25.90
N ILE A 506 17.84 20.82 26.91
CA ILE A 506 18.15 20.53 28.32
C ILE A 506 17.70 19.12 28.70
N LYS A 507 16.51 18.71 28.23
CA LYS A 507 16.01 17.34 28.44
C LYS A 507 16.94 16.32 27.77
N ASP A 508 17.35 16.56 26.54
CA ASP A 508 18.25 15.68 25.77
C ASP A 508 19.60 15.50 26.46
N ALA A 509 20.22 16.60 26.90
CA ALA A 509 21.47 16.58 27.65
C ALA A 509 21.35 15.77 28.95
N LEU A 510 20.26 15.94 29.68
CA LEU A 510 20.01 15.15 30.90
C LEU A 510 19.77 13.65 30.63
N PHE A 511 19.43 13.25 29.41
CA PHE A 511 19.30 11.84 29.04
C PHE A 511 20.63 11.23 28.60
N HIS A 512 21.44 11.97 27.86
CA HIS A 512 22.55 11.39 27.11
C HIS A 512 23.94 11.87 27.53
N ASP A 513 24.04 13.01 28.20
CA ASP A 513 25.34 13.58 28.56
C ASP A 513 25.83 13.12 29.95
N ASP A 514 27.15 13.22 30.12
CA ASP A 514 27.81 13.09 31.42
C ASP A 514 27.64 14.37 32.23
N ILE A 515 26.58 14.38 33.05
CA ILE A 515 26.25 15.52 33.90
C ILE A 515 27.20 15.54 35.11
N PRO A 516 27.96 16.64 35.33
CA PRO A 516 28.87 16.76 36.48
C PRO A 516 28.18 16.44 37.79
N ALA A 517 28.80 15.68 38.70
CA ALA A 517 28.17 15.28 39.96
C ALA A 517 27.85 16.47 40.88
N ASP A 518 28.72 17.49 40.87
CA ASP A 518 28.56 18.74 41.62
C ASP A 518 27.35 19.55 41.10
N PRO A 519 26.42 19.97 41.98
CA PRO A 519 25.19 20.67 41.57
C PRO A 519 25.44 21.99 40.82
N ASP A 520 26.39 22.80 41.26
CA ASP A 520 26.65 24.11 40.66
C ASP A 520 27.28 23.94 39.26
N ALA A 521 28.22 22.99 39.13
CA ALA A 521 28.79 22.62 37.84
C ALA A 521 27.73 22.05 36.87
N ALA A 522 26.79 21.23 37.37
CA ALA A 522 25.70 20.68 36.56
C ALA A 522 24.76 21.78 36.05
N ILE A 523 24.39 22.73 36.90
CA ILE A 523 23.55 23.87 36.51
C ILE A 523 24.29 24.75 35.50
N ALA A 524 25.57 25.04 35.72
CA ALA A 524 26.37 25.81 34.76
C ALA A 524 26.42 25.15 33.39
N TYR A 525 26.61 23.82 33.36
CA TYR A 525 26.57 23.04 32.12
C TYR A 525 25.22 23.16 31.40
N LEU A 526 24.11 22.93 32.10
CA LEU A 526 22.77 23.01 31.49
C LEU A 526 22.39 24.44 31.07
N MET A 527 22.92 25.46 31.74
CA MET A 527 22.79 26.85 31.31
C MET A 527 23.55 27.11 30.01
N GLN A 528 24.71 26.49 29.80
CA GLN A 528 25.42 26.55 28.51
C GLN A 528 24.61 25.88 27.41
N VAL A 529 24.11 24.65 27.65
CA VAL A 529 23.23 23.93 26.70
C VAL A 529 22.02 24.78 26.31
N LYS A 530 21.43 25.50 27.28
CA LYS A 530 20.34 26.44 27.03
C LYS A 530 20.77 27.56 26.07
N GLU A 531 21.90 28.21 26.34
CA GLU A 531 22.41 29.31 25.51
C GLU A 531 22.69 28.86 24.07
N ASP A 532 23.33 27.70 23.91
CA ASP A 532 23.65 27.12 22.61
C ASP A 532 22.37 26.83 21.81
N ALA A 533 21.36 26.23 22.45
CA ALA A 533 20.07 25.93 21.81
C ALA A 533 19.29 27.20 21.40
N LEU A 534 19.44 28.30 22.14
CA LEU A 534 18.80 29.58 21.81
C LEU A 534 19.55 30.37 20.74
N ALA A 535 20.84 30.07 20.54
CA ALA A 535 21.68 30.69 19.51
C ALA A 535 21.46 30.08 18.11
N GLU A 536 20.87 28.88 18.01
CA GLU A 536 20.54 28.29 16.71
C GLU A 536 19.40 29.06 16.01
N PRO A 537 19.58 29.49 14.76
CA PRO A 537 18.51 30.15 14.01
C PRO A 537 17.37 29.16 13.75
N VAL A 538 16.16 29.52 14.18
CA VAL A 538 14.92 28.76 13.95
C VAL A 538 14.81 28.43 12.45
N ARG A 539 15.01 27.15 12.09
CA ARG A 539 14.97 26.65 10.71
C ARG A 539 13.56 26.47 10.18
#